data_AF-A0A2S0REZ8-F1
#
_entry.id   AF-A0A2S0REZ8-F1
#
_cell.length_a   1.000
_cell.length_b   1.000
_cell.length_c   1.000
_cell.angle_alpha   90.00
_cell.angle_beta   90.00
_cell.angle_gamma   90.00
#
_symmetry.space_group_name_H-M   'P 1'
#
loop_
_entity.id
_entity.type
_entity.pdbx_description
1 polymer ?
#
loop_
_entity_poly.entity_id
_entity_poly.type
_entity_poly.pdbx_seq_one_letter_code
_entity_poly.pdbx_strand_id
1 'polypeptide(L)'
;MMENHDTYLAAWFEGKMTDGELQELISAEAFAHYLKIKNTLSGMELQTPGTEGHFERIKDRLAAQPVARPRVMKLRHYFAAAASVLLFVCIGLYAFRNNTVVTGFGQQQRITLADHSEVHLAAKSSLVYANIFKFSRNLSLQGEAYFEVAKGSKFTVNTPQGTVTVLGTKFNVVASGRYFEVHCDEGRVRVASKAGTVILTPGKSVSFYENGIREWQQEIRPHSHQSQTESAFYSTPAEVVFQKIENQFGVSITYPDAVRSKGFTGAVSHTDLNKAMQSVCLPLGLTYTLSGRNKIEVTDE
;
A
#
# COMPACT_ATOMS: atom_id res chain seq x y z
N MET A 1 -74.47 3.45 64.25
CA MET A 1 -73.87 4.77 64.50
C MET A 1 -72.63 4.55 65.36
N MET A 2 -71.46 4.46 64.73
CA MET A 2 -70.15 4.44 65.39
C MET A 2 -69.53 5.80 65.10
N GLU A 3 -69.93 6.79 65.89
CA GLU A 3 -69.44 8.17 65.79
C GLU A 3 -68.16 8.30 66.62
N ASN A 4 -67.07 8.61 65.93
CA ASN A 4 -65.97 9.47 66.39
C ASN A 4 -65.28 9.15 67.73
N HIS A 5 -65.25 7.88 68.16
CA HIS A 5 -64.63 7.45 69.42
C HIS A 5 -63.17 7.89 69.57
N ASP A 6 -62.41 7.84 68.49
CA ASP A 6 -60.97 8.16 68.49
C ASP A 6 -60.70 9.66 68.65
N THR A 7 -61.62 10.52 68.20
CA THR A 7 -61.41 11.97 68.14
C THR A 7 -61.52 12.62 69.51
N TYR A 8 -62.51 12.24 70.33
CA TYR A 8 -62.65 12.80 71.68
C TYR A 8 -61.67 12.17 72.68
N LEU A 9 -61.31 10.89 72.50
CA LEU A 9 -60.25 10.26 73.31
C LEU A 9 -58.90 10.93 73.05
N ALA A 10 -58.53 11.19 71.79
CA ALA A 10 -57.32 11.92 71.45
C ALA A 10 -57.31 13.34 72.04
N ALA A 11 -58.42 14.08 71.90
CA ALA A 11 -58.56 15.42 72.48
C ALA A 11 -58.41 15.43 74.01
N TRP A 12 -58.91 14.39 74.68
CA TRP A 12 -58.76 14.21 76.13
C TRP A 12 -57.33 13.82 76.56
N PHE A 13 -56.64 12.96 75.80
CA PHE A 13 -55.23 12.65 76.05
C PHE A 13 -54.30 13.86 75.81
N GLU A 14 -54.65 14.73 74.87
CA GLU A 14 -53.94 16.00 74.61
C GLU A 14 -54.28 17.13 75.59
N GLY A 15 -55.20 16.89 76.54
CA GLY A 15 -55.61 17.88 77.56
C GLY A 15 -56.54 18.99 77.08
N LYS A 16 -57.13 18.84 75.88
CA LYS A 16 -58.09 19.79 75.28
C LYS A 16 -59.54 19.57 75.74
N MET A 17 -59.78 18.51 76.51
CA MET A 17 -61.08 18.11 77.04
C MET A 17 -60.91 17.63 78.48
N THR A 18 -61.87 17.95 79.35
CA THR A 18 -61.80 17.65 80.78
C THR A 18 -62.30 16.23 81.10
N ASP A 19 -61.92 15.73 82.28
CA ASP A 19 -62.32 14.41 82.76
C ASP A 19 -63.85 14.29 82.92
N GLY A 20 -64.53 15.36 83.34
CA GLY A 20 -65.99 15.41 83.47
C GLY A 20 -66.72 15.35 82.13
N GLU A 21 -66.21 16.06 81.13
CA GLU A 21 -66.76 16.03 79.76
C GLU A 21 -66.60 14.66 79.10
N LEU A 22 -65.51 13.93 79.38
CA LEU A 22 -65.33 12.57 78.85
C LEU A 22 -66.29 11.58 79.52
N GLN A 23 -66.50 11.70 80.83
CA GLN A 23 -67.33 10.79 81.60
C GLN A 23 -68.81 10.79 81.16
N GLU A 24 -69.30 11.89 80.58
CA GLU A 24 -70.66 11.97 79.99
C GLU A 24 -70.76 11.27 78.63
N LEU A 25 -69.64 11.13 77.90
CA LEU A 25 -69.59 10.63 76.53
C LEU A 25 -69.31 9.12 76.44
N ILE A 26 -68.78 8.51 77.49
CA ILE A 26 -68.47 7.08 77.54
C ILE A 26 -69.04 6.42 78.80
N SER A 27 -69.15 5.09 78.81
CA SER A 27 -69.60 4.38 80.01
C SER A 27 -68.62 4.58 81.17
N ALA A 28 -69.13 4.57 82.40
CA ALA A 28 -68.32 4.70 83.62
C ALA A 28 -67.20 3.64 83.70
N GLU A 29 -67.45 2.44 83.19
CA GLU A 29 -66.47 1.36 83.11
C GLU A 29 -65.35 1.65 82.10
N ALA A 30 -65.70 2.17 80.92
CA ALA A 30 -64.71 2.57 79.91
C ALA A 30 -63.87 3.75 80.40
N PHE A 31 -64.48 4.74 81.06
CA PHE A 31 -63.77 5.89 81.63
C PHE A 31 -62.72 5.45 82.66
N ALA A 32 -63.07 4.51 83.55
CA ALA A 32 -62.12 3.96 84.52
C ALA A 32 -60.91 3.28 83.84
N HIS A 33 -61.13 2.57 82.73
CA HIS A 33 -60.04 1.98 81.95
C HIS A 33 -59.15 3.03 81.29
N TYR A 34 -59.71 4.07 80.68
CA TYR A 34 -58.93 5.14 80.06
C TYR A 34 -58.17 5.99 81.08
N LEU A 35 -58.75 6.25 82.25
CA LEU A 35 -58.07 6.94 83.36
C LEU A 35 -56.86 6.14 83.83
N LYS A 36 -56.99 4.81 83.93
CA LYS A 36 -55.87 3.91 84.26
C LYS A 36 -54.77 4.01 83.20
N ILE A 37 -55.12 4.00 81.91
CA ILE A 37 -54.17 4.15 80.79
C ILE A 37 -53.46 5.50 80.86
N LYS A 38 -54.19 6.62 81.00
CA LYS A 38 -53.64 7.99 81.10
C LYS A 38 -52.67 8.13 82.26
N ASN A 39 -53.01 7.58 83.42
CA ASN A 39 -52.12 7.58 84.58
C ASN A 39 -50.89 6.69 84.38
N THR A 40 -51.03 5.52 83.75
CA THR A 40 -49.88 4.65 83.46
C THR A 40 -48.94 5.23 82.40
N LEU A 41 -49.47 5.92 81.39
CA LEU A 41 -48.67 6.59 80.36
C LEU A 41 -47.97 7.83 80.90
N SER A 42 -48.62 8.58 81.80
CA SER A 42 -48.03 9.78 82.43
C SER A 42 -46.81 9.46 83.30
N GLY A 43 -46.72 8.23 83.82
CA GLY A 43 -45.57 7.75 84.60
C GLY A 43 -44.52 6.99 83.80
N MET A 44 -44.69 6.83 82.49
CA MET A 44 -43.81 6.01 81.65
C MET A 44 -42.87 6.92 80.83
N GLU A 45 -41.58 6.94 81.18
CA GLU A 45 -40.56 7.53 80.32
C GLU A 45 -40.36 6.64 79.09
N LEU A 46 -40.90 7.08 77.95
CA LEU A 46 -40.65 6.46 76.65
C LEU A 46 -39.17 6.64 76.27
N GLN A 47 -38.37 5.58 76.42
CA GLN A 47 -37.05 5.55 75.80
C GLN A 47 -37.24 5.42 74.28
N THR A 48 -37.06 6.53 73.55
CA THR A 48 -36.95 6.48 72.10
C THR A 48 -35.69 5.69 71.75
N PRO A 49 -35.75 4.55 71.02
CA PRO A 49 -34.56 3.88 70.55
C PRO A 49 -33.73 4.89 69.75
N GLY A 50 -32.48 5.13 70.14
CA GLY A 50 -31.63 6.17 69.56
C GLY A 50 -31.33 5.92 68.07
N THR A 51 -32.27 6.32 67.21
CA THR A 51 -32.19 6.17 65.75
C THR A 51 -31.00 6.91 65.18
N GLU A 52 -30.58 8.02 65.79
CA GLU A 52 -29.39 8.79 65.42
C GLU A 52 -28.10 7.97 65.56
N GLY A 53 -27.96 7.19 66.63
CA GLY A 53 -26.77 6.34 66.82
C GLY A 53 -26.68 5.19 65.82
N HIS A 54 -27.82 4.66 65.37
CA HIS A 54 -27.86 3.61 64.35
C HIS A 54 -27.61 4.15 62.94
N PHE A 55 -28.14 5.34 62.63
CA PHE A 55 -27.93 6.00 61.35
C PHE A 55 -26.47 6.41 61.16
N GLU A 56 -25.86 7.04 62.17
CA GLU A 56 -24.44 7.42 62.11
C GLU A 56 -23.53 6.20 62.00
N ARG A 57 -23.83 5.08 62.70
CA ARG A 57 -23.08 3.81 62.52
C ARG A 57 -23.18 3.20 61.12
N ILE A 58 -24.31 3.38 60.44
CA ILE A 58 -24.48 2.92 59.05
C ILE A 58 -23.70 3.83 58.11
N LYS A 59 -23.78 5.14 58.31
CA LYS A 59 -23.04 6.15 57.56
C LYS A 59 -21.52 5.99 57.72
N ASP A 60 -21.05 5.75 58.94
CA ASP A 60 -19.64 5.47 59.24
C ASP A 60 -19.18 4.16 58.60
N ARG A 61 -20.00 3.10 58.61
CA ARG A 61 -19.66 1.85 57.91
C ARG A 61 -19.62 2.02 56.39
N LEU A 62 -20.50 2.83 55.82
CA LEU A 62 -20.48 3.15 54.38
C LEU A 62 -19.29 4.04 54.01
N ALA A 63 -18.87 4.94 54.90
CA ALA A 63 -17.69 5.78 54.71
C ALA A 63 -16.38 5.00 54.91
N ALA A 64 -16.35 4.04 55.83
CA ALA A 64 -15.19 3.22 56.16
C ALA A 64 -15.03 2.00 55.25
N GLN A 65 -16.06 1.60 54.51
CA GLN A 65 -15.91 0.59 53.46
C GLN A 65 -15.13 1.22 52.28
N PRO A 66 -13.93 0.71 51.95
CA PRO A 66 -13.24 1.16 50.77
C PRO A 66 -14.09 0.78 49.55
N VAL A 67 -14.70 1.78 48.92
CA VAL A 67 -15.43 1.58 47.66
C VAL A 67 -14.39 1.16 46.63
N ALA A 68 -14.22 -0.14 46.43
CA ALA A 68 -13.33 -0.68 45.41
C ALA A 68 -13.89 -0.26 44.06
N ARG A 69 -13.47 0.89 43.55
CA ARG A 69 -13.84 1.37 42.22
C ARG A 69 -13.26 0.36 41.23
N PRO A 70 -14.07 -0.41 40.49
CA PRO A 70 -13.53 -1.29 39.46
C PRO A 70 -12.73 -0.39 38.51
N ARG A 71 -11.46 -0.73 38.28
CA ARG A 71 -10.64 -0.04 37.28
C ARG A 71 -11.21 -0.38 35.90
N VAL A 72 -12.22 0.35 35.48
CA VAL A 72 -12.78 0.26 34.13
C VAL A 72 -11.76 0.86 33.16
N MET A 73 -10.93 0.00 32.59
CA MET A 73 -10.05 0.41 31.50
C MET A 73 -10.95 0.87 30.34
N LYS A 74 -10.74 2.11 29.88
CA LYS A 74 -11.46 2.65 28.73
C LYS A 74 -10.94 1.97 27.46
N LEU A 75 -11.46 0.78 27.17
CA LEU A 75 -11.01 -0.13 26.11
C LEU A 75 -10.93 0.54 24.72
N ARG A 76 -11.70 1.61 24.50
CA ARG A 76 -11.61 2.47 23.30
C ARG A 76 -10.20 2.98 23.00
N HIS A 77 -9.38 3.32 24.00
CA HIS A 77 -8.02 3.81 23.75
C HIS A 77 -7.09 2.67 23.31
N TYR A 78 -7.33 1.45 23.80
CA TYR A 78 -6.62 0.25 23.36
C TYR A 78 -7.02 -0.14 21.94
N PHE A 79 -8.32 -0.11 21.61
CA PHE A 79 -8.79 -0.33 20.25
C PHE A 79 -8.30 0.76 19.28
N ALA A 80 -8.29 2.04 19.69
CA ALA A 80 -7.75 3.12 18.88
C ALA A 80 -6.24 2.97 18.65
N ALA A 81 -5.47 2.62 19.69
CA ALA A 81 -4.05 2.33 19.58
C ALA A 81 -3.80 1.13 18.65
N ALA A 82 -4.52 0.02 18.85
CA ALA A 82 -4.40 -1.17 17.99
C ALA A 82 -4.75 -0.86 16.53
N ALA A 83 -5.84 -0.13 16.28
CA ALA A 83 -6.23 0.30 14.93
C ALA A 83 -5.16 1.20 14.28
N SER A 84 -4.54 2.11 15.04
CA SER A 84 -3.46 2.95 14.52
C SER A 84 -2.21 2.15 14.14
N VAL A 85 -1.82 1.17 14.95
CA VAL A 85 -0.69 0.28 14.64
C VAL A 85 -1.00 -0.54 13.38
N LEU A 86 -2.21 -1.11 13.31
CA LEU A 86 -2.65 -1.90 12.16
C LEU A 86 -2.66 -1.05 10.88
N LEU A 87 -3.11 0.20 10.95
CA LEU A 87 -3.07 1.15 9.84
C LEU A 87 -1.62 1.41 9.38
N PHE A 88 -0.70 1.72 10.29
CA PHE A 88 0.71 1.93 9.92
C PHE A 88 1.36 0.69 9.34
N VAL A 89 1.05 -0.50 9.87
CA VAL A 89 1.51 -1.78 9.32
C VAL A 89 0.97 -1.99 7.91
N CYS A 90 -0.33 -1.79 7.68
CA CYS A 90 -0.95 -1.89 6.35
C CYS A 90 -0.34 -0.91 5.35
N ILE A 91 -0.15 0.35 5.74
CA ILE A 91 0.51 1.37 4.91
C ILE A 91 1.96 0.96 4.61
N GLY A 92 2.68 0.46 5.61
CA GLY A 92 4.03 -0.07 5.45
C GLY A 92 4.07 -1.19 4.41
N LEU A 93 3.26 -2.23 4.59
CA LEU A 93 3.18 -3.38 3.69
C LEU A 93 2.80 -2.96 2.26
N TYR A 94 1.87 -2.02 2.11
CA TYR A 94 1.48 -1.49 0.80
C TYR A 94 2.62 -0.71 0.13
N ALA A 95 3.34 0.12 0.89
CA ALA A 95 4.45 0.95 0.39
C ALA A 95 5.68 0.13 -0.01
N PHE A 96 5.96 -0.99 0.68
CA PHE A 96 7.07 -1.89 0.38
C PHE A 96 6.76 -2.95 -0.67
N ARG A 97 5.54 -2.95 -1.24
CA ARG A 97 5.19 -3.87 -2.30
C ARG A 97 5.81 -3.43 -3.63
N ASN A 98 6.53 -4.35 -4.27
CA ASN A 98 7.00 -4.19 -5.65
C ASN A 98 5.89 -4.61 -6.63
N ASN A 99 5.80 -3.89 -7.74
CA ASN A 99 5.03 -4.27 -8.91
C ASN A 99 5.97 -4.90 -9.93
N THR A 100 5.46 -5.89 -10.64
CA THR A 100 6.15 -6.53 -11.76
C THR A 100 5.23 -6.47 -12.97
N VAL A 101 5.73 -5.93 -14.07
CA VAL A 101 5.04 -5.91 -15.36
C VAL A 101 5.88 -6.71 -16.34
N VAL A 102 5.24 -7.64 -17.06
CA VAL A 102 5.90 -8.51 -18.03
C VAL A 102 5.10 -8.45 -19.34
N THR A 103 5.79 -8.23 -20.45
CA THR A 103 5.22 -8.30 -21.79
C THR A 103 5.50 -9.65 -22.44
N GLY A 104 4.52 -10.16 -23.18
CA GLY A 104 4.67 -11.34 -24.04
C GLY A 104 5.32 -11.04 -25.39
N PHE A 105 5.27 -12.02 -26.28
CA PHE A 105 5.72 -11.85 -27.67
C PHE A 105 4.85 -10.84 -28.41
N GLY A 106 5.47 -9.91 -29.13
CA GLY A 106 4.82 -8.84 -29.87
C GLY A 106 4.02 -7.83 -29.02
N GLN A 107 4.03 -7.98 -27.70
CA GLN A 107 3.30 -7.11 -26.79
C GLN A 107 4.17 -5.94 -26.37
N GLN A 108 3.62 -4.74 -26.41
CA GLN A 108 4.24 -3.55 -25.85
C GLN A 108 3.30 -2.96 -24.80
N GLN A 109 3.86 -2.35 -23.76
CA GLN A 109 3.05 -1.76 -22.71
C GLN A 109 3.61 -0.41 -22.27
N ARG A 110 2.74 0.59 -22.19
CA ARG A 110 3.06 1.89 -21.58
C ARG A 110 2.65 1.87 -20.12
N ILE A 111 3.56 2.29 -19.26
CA ILE A 111 3.40 2.28 -17.80
C ILE A 111 3.65 3.71 -17.31
N THR A 112 2.70 4.28 -16.58
CA THR A 112 2.89 5.54 -15.87
C THR A 112 3.26 5.23 -14.42
N LEU A 113 4.44 5.70 -14.00
CA LEU A 113 4.95 5.50 -12.64
C LEU A 113 4.37 6.54 -11.68
N ALA A 114 4.55 6.31 -10.37
CA ALA A 114 3.97 7.17 -9.32
C ALA A 114 4.49 8.62 -9.32
N ASP A 115 5.62 8.88 -9.99
CA ASP A 115 6.22 10.21 -10.17
C ASP A 115 5.88 10.85 -11.53
N HIS A 116 4.92 10.30 -12.26
CA HIS A 116 4.55 10.69 -13.63
C HIS A 116 5.62 10.44 -14.69
N SER A 117 6.70 9.72 -14.36
CA SER A 117 7.59 9.18 -15.39
C SER A 117 6.84 8.13 -16.21
N GLU A 118 7.15 8.04 -17.49
CA GLU A 118 6.56 7.03 -18.38
C GLU A 118 7.61 6.02 -18.83
N VAL A 119 7.19 4.76 -18.91
CA VAL A 119 8.01 3.66 -19.40
C VAL A 119 7.28 2.95 -20.52
N HIS A 120 7.92 2.82 -21.68
CA HIS A 120 7.43 2.00 -22.78
C HIS A 120 8.22 0.70 -22.79
N LEU A 121 7.59 -0.36 -22.29
CA LEU A 121 8.19 -1.69 -22.19
C LEU A 121 7.99 -2.43 -23.52
N ALA A 122 9.09 -2.87 -24.12
CA ALA A 122 9.09 -3.56 -25.42
C ALA A 122 8.60 -5.02 -25.29
N ALA A 123 8.55 -5.74 -26.41
CA ALA A 123 8.19 -7.16 -26.42
C ALA A 123 9.16 -8.00 -25.57
N LYS A 124 8.61 -9.05 -24.95
CA LYS A 124 9.34 -10.03 -24.14
C LYS A 124 10.26 -9.40 -23.08
N SER A 125 9.77 -8.37 -22.39
CA SER A 125 10.52 -7.60 -21.40
C SER A 125 9.83 -7.63 -20.03
N SER A 126 10.57 -7.31 -18.98
CA SER A 126 10.08 -7.29 -17.60
C SER A 126 10.60 -6.07 -16.85
N LEU A 127 9.71 -5.38 -16.15
CA LEU A 127 10.00 -4.22 -15.33
C LEU A 127 9.50 -4.45 -13.90
N VAL A 128 10.40 -4.29 -12.92
CA VAL A 128 10.07 -4.33 -11.50
C VAL A 128 10.30 -2.96 -10.88
N TYR A 129 9.31 -2.43 -10.16
CA TYR A 129 9.36 -1.11 -9.53
C TYR A 129 8.51 -1.03 -8.27
N ALA A 130 8.85 -0.15 -7.33
CA ALA A 130 8.09 0.05 -6.10
C ALA A 130 6.81 0.87 -6.33
N ASN A 131 5.77 0.65 -5.53
CA ASN A 131 4.53 1.45 -5.54
C ASN A 131 4.78 2.95 -5.26
N ILE A 132 5.74 3.26 -4.39
CA ILE A 132 6.00 4.62 -3.94
C ILE A 132 7.51 4.87 -4.00
N PHE A 133 7.91 5.95 -4.66
CA PHE A 133 9.29 6.40 -4.68
C PHE A 133 9.57 7.32 -3.47
N LYS A 134 9.92 6.75 -2.31
CA LYS A 134 10.21 7.53 -1.10
C LYS A 134 11.53 8.32 -1.17
N PHE A 135 12.64 7.66 -1.53
CA PHE A 135 14.00 8.23 -1.44
C PHE A 135 14.85 8.03 -2.70
N SER A 136 14.59 6.99 -3.48
CA SER A 136 15.22 6.77 -4.78
C SER A 136 14.25 6.04 -5.71
N ARG A 137 14.21 6.48 -6.98
CA ARG A 137 13.37 5.88 -8.01
C ARG A 137 14.14 4.73 -8.62
N ASN A 138 14.10 3.55 -7.99
CA ASN A 138 14.87 2.38 -8.40
C ASN A 138 13.96 1.37 -9.11
N LEU A 139 14.37 0.98 -10.32
CA LEU A 139 13.69 -0.02 -11.13
C LEU A 139 14.68 -1.13 -11.50
N SER A 140 14.15 -2.31 -11.78
CA SER A 140 14.90 -3.43 -12.36
C SER A 140 14.28 -3.77 -13.71
N LEU A 141 15.11 -3.83 -14.75
CA LEU A 141 14.72 -4.09 -16.12
C LEU A 141 15.42 -5.35 -16.65
N GLN A 142 14.67 -6.20 -17.34
CA GLN A 142 15.16 -7.24 -18.23
C GLN A 142 14.49 -7.08 -19.60
N GLY A 143 15.26 -7.18 -20.68
CA GLY A 143 14.78 -6.88 -22.02
C GLY A 143 15.00 -5.42 -22.39
N GLU A 144 13.99 -4.76 -22.94
CA GLU A 144 14.12 -3.41 -23.50
C GLU A 144 13.00 -2.48 -23.05
N ALA A 145 13.36 -1.24 -22.72
CA ALA A 145 12.39 -0.21 -22.40
C ALA A 145 12.89 1.21 -22.73
N TYR A 146 11.95 2.02 -23.22
CA TYR A 146 12.09 3.47 -23.32
C TYR A 146 11.63 4.15 -22.03
N PHE A 147 12.35 5.18 -21.59
CA PHE A 147 12.03 5.92 -20.38
C PHE A 147 11.91 7.41 -20.69
N GLU A 148 10.76 7.99 -20.33
CA GLU A 148 10.56 9.43 -20.23
C GLU A 148 10.48 9.81 -18.74
N VAL A 149 11.63 10.16 -18.17
CA VAL A 149 11.74 10.37 -16.72
C VAL A 149 11.44 11.81 -16.35
N ALA A 150 10.47 11.99 -15.46
CA ALA A 150 10.15 13.28 -14.87
C ALA A 150 11.37 13.87 -14.13
N LYS A 151 11.56 15.19 -14.25
CA LYS A 151 12.65 15.90 -13.57
C LYS A 151 12.48 15.79 -12.05
N GLY A 152 13.56 15.46 -11.33
CA GLY A 152 13.53 15.33 -9.88
C GLY A 152 14.75 14.63 -9.29
N SER A 153 14.50 13.77 -8.31
CA SER A 153 15.53 13.02 -7.59
C SER A 153 16.18 11.93 -8.46
N LYS A 154 17.19 11.23 -7.93
CA LYS A 154 17.87 10.16 -8.65
C LYS A 154 16.90 9.06 -9.13
N PHE A 155 16.92 8.79 -10.44
CA PHE A 155 16.23 7.67 -11.08
C PHE A 155 17.26 6.66 -11.58
N THR A 156 17.10 5.40 -11.18
CA THR A 156 18.06 4.33 -11.42
C THR A 156 17.35 3.14 -12.06
N VAL A 157 17.82 2.71 -13.23
CA VAL A 157 17.41 1.46 -13.87
C VAL A 157 18.55 0.46 -13.70
N ASN A 158 18.27 -0.65 -13.02
CA ASN A 158 19.22 -1.73 -12.83
C ASN A 158 18.94 -2.84 -13.83
N THR A 159 19.98 -3.34 -14.47
CA THR A 159 19.93 -4.51 -15.34
C THR A 159 21.01 -5.51 -14.90
N PRO A 160 20.98 -6.77 -15.36
CA PRO A 160 22.06 -7.72 -15.09
C PRO A 160 23.44 -7.25 -15.59
N GLN A 161 23.49 -6.42 -16.64
CA GLN A 161 24.70 -6.00 -17.32
C GLN A 161 25.23 -4.65 -16.83
N GLY A 162 24.38 -3.80 -16.24
CA GLY A 162 24.76 -2.47 -15.80
C GLY A 162 23.66 -1.69 -15.09
N THR A 163 24.01 -0.46 -14.74
CA THR A 163 23.13 0.48 -14.05
C THR A 163 23.09 1.79 -14.81
N VAL A 164 21.87 2.26 -15.08
CA VAL A 164 21.61 3.56 -15.71
C VAL A 164 21.09 4.51 -14.66
N THR A 165 21.60 5.74 -14.61
CA THR A 165 21.18 6.77 -13.65
C THR A 165 20.94 8.11 -14.32
N VAL A 166 19.79 8.71 -14.02
CA VAL A 166 19.35 10.01 -14.55
C VAL A 166 18.68 10.86 -13.46
N LEU A 167 18.40 12.13 -13.79
CA LEU A 167 17.60 13.05 -12.95
C LEU A 167 16.31 13.53 -13.62
N GLY A 168 16.17 13.35 -14.93
CA GLY A 168 15.04 13.81 -15.74
C GLY A 168 15.48 13.89 -17.20
N THR A 169 15.21 12.84 -17.95
CA THR A 169 15.96 12.48 -19.16
C THR A 169 15.09 11.52 -19.98
N LYS A 170 15.21 11.60 -21.31
CA LYS A 170 14.60 10.63 -22.23
C LYS A 170 15.68 9.72 -22.78
N PHE A 171 15.52 8.42 -22.61
CA PHE A 171 16.55 7.45 -22.98
C PHE A 171 15.96 6.05 -23.21
N ASN A 172 16.64 5.25 -24.04
CA ASN A 172 16.32 3.85 -24.24
C ASN A 172 17.36 2.96 -23.54
N VAL A 173 16.93 1.80 -23.04
CA VAL A 173 17.82 0.77 -22.50
C VAL A 173 17.48 -0.57 -23.13
N VAL A 174 18.47 -1.23 -23.72
CA VAL A 174 18.40 -2.62 -24.19
C VAL A 174 19.33 -3.45 -23.31
N ALA A 175 18.79 -4.47 -22.64
CA ALA A 175 19.53 -5.34 -21.74
C ALA A 175 19.09 -6.80 -21.97
N SER A 176 19.75 -7.44 -22.94
CA SER A 176 19.39 -8.78 -23.39
C SER A 176 20.62 -9.67 -23.52
N GLY A 177 20.62 -10.80 -22.82
CA GLY A 177 21.73 -11.75 -22.85
C GLY A 177 23.06 -11.09 -22.52
N ARG A 178 23.96 -11.06 -23.50
CA ARG A 178 25.32 -10.50 -23.38
C ARG A 178 25.43 -9.07 -23.91
N TYR A 179 24.32 -8.50 -24.38
CA TYR A 179 24.24 -7.18 -24.95
C TYR A 179 23.60 -6.20 -23.97
N PHE A 180 24.23 -5.03 -23.85
CA PHE A 180 23.71 -3.92 -23.08
C PHE A 180 23.94 -2.63 -23.87
N GLU A 181 22.87 -1.91 -24.19
CA GLU A 181 22.93 -0.65 -24.91
C GLU A 181 22.09 0.41 -24.19
N VAL A 182 22.60 1.64 -24.18
CA VAL A 182 21.87 2.80 -23.70
C VAL A 182 22.00 3.93 -24.72
N HIS A 183 20.87 4.51 -25.11
CA HIS A 183 20.79 5.68 -25.98
C HIS A 183 20.19 6.86 -25.22
N CYS A 184 20.78 8.04 -25.32
CA CYS A 184 20.28 9.26 -24.68
C CYS A 184 19.63 10.19 -25.71
N ASP A 185 18.32 10.38 -25.65
CA ASP A 185 17.60 11.33 -26.53
C ASP A 185 17.63 12.75 -25.96
N GLU A 186 17.40 12.91 -24.66
CA GLU A 186 17.31 14.22 -24.00
C GLU A 186 17.91 14.15 -22.59
N GLY A 187 18.68 15.16 -22.17
CA GLY A 187 19.22 15.26 -20.82
C GLY A 187 20.64 14.68 -20.72
N ARG A 188 20.93 13.97 -19.61
CA ARG A 188 22.22 13.30 -19.40
C ARG A 188 22.00 11.96 -18.75
N VAL A 189 22.67 10.94 -19.28
CA VAL A 189 22.57 9.58 -18.77
C VAL A 189 23.93 9.12 -18.25
N ARG A 190 24.00 8.75 -16.98
CA ARG A 190 25.18 8.06 -16.44
C ARG A 190 24.97 6.55 -16.55
N VAL A 191 25.82 5.88 -17.31
CA VAL A 191 25.81 4.43 -17.51
C VAL A 191 27.01 3.85 -16.79
N ALA A 192 26.79 2.87 -15.93
CA ALA A 192 27.84 2.12 -15.24
C ALA A 192 27.69 0.64 -15.58
N SER A 193 28.77 -0.01 -16.00
CA SER A 193 28.85 -1.45 -16.24
C SER A 193 30.13 -2.01 -15.63
N LYS A 194 30.36 -3.32 -15.76
CA LYS A 194 31.64 -3.94 -15.34
C LYS A 194 32.85 -3.36 -16.07
N ALA A 195 32.66 -2.82 -17.27
CA ALA A 195 33.74 -2.32 -18.11
C ALA A 195 34.10 -0.86 -17.81
N GLY A 196 33.20 -0.10 -17.17
CA GLY A 196 33.48 1.29 -16.79
C GLY A 196 32.23 2.11 -16.55
N THR A 197 32.42 3.43 -16.39
CA THR A 197 31.33 4.41 -16.28
C THR A 197 31.45 5.45 -17.38
N VAL A 198 30.35 5.71 -18.09
CA VAL A 198 30.26 6.66 -19.18
C VAL A 198 29.10 7.62 -18.91
N ILE A 199 29.25 8.90 -19.30
CA ILE A 199 28.16 9.88 -19.27
C ILE A 199 27.78 10.21 -20.71
N LEU A 200 26.55 9.90 -21.08
CA LEU A 200 25.97 10.23 -22.37
C LEU A 200 25.30 11.60 -22.33
N THR A 201 25.52 12.35 -23.41
CA THR A 201 24.76 13.55 -23.77
C THR A 201 23.74 13.21 -24.86
N PRO A 202 22.80 14.11 -25.19
CA PRO A 202 21.80 13.85 -26.23
C PRO A 202 22.43 13.41 -27.55
N GLY A 203 21.85 12.38 -28.18
CA GLY A 203 22.32 11.75 -29.42
C GLY A 203 23.43 10.72 -29.27
N LYS A 204 23.97 10.52 -28.06
CA LYS A 204 25.04 9.55 -27.83
C LYS A 204 24.50 8.22 -27.36
N SER A 205 25.15 7.16 -27.81
CA SER A 205 24.93 5.78 -27.38
C SER A 205 26.20 5.16 -26.84
N VAL A 206 26.03 4.18 -25.96
CA VAL A 206 27.07 3.22 -25.60
C VAL A 206 26.48 1.82 -25.63
N SER A 207 27.22 0.85 -26.15
CA SER A 207 26.94 -0.57 -25.89
C SER A 207 28.13 -1.33 -25.41
N PHE A 208 27.79 -2.44 -24.75
CA PHE A 208 28.69 -3.42 -24.21
C PHE A 208 28.28 -4.78 -24.75
N TYR A 209 29.25 -5.51 -25.30
CA TYR A 209 29.05 -6.83 -25.87
C TYR A 209 30.27 -7.71 -25.58
N GLU A 210 30.07 -8.88 -24.99
CA GLU A 210 31.13 -9.86 -24.67
C GLU A 210 32.38 -9.25 -23.97
N ASN A 211 32.19 -8.26 -23.09
CA ASN A 211 33.22 -7.49 -22.37
C ASN A 211 33.95 -6.40 -23.18
N GLY A 212 33.61 -6.18 -24.45
CA GLY A 212 34.01 -5.00 -25.20
C GLY A 212 33.14 -3.79 -24.86
N ILE A 213 33.73 -2.59 -24.85
CA ILE A 213 33.02 -1.31 -24.82
C ILE A 213 33.02 -0.73 -26.22
N ARG A 214 31.85 -0.31 -26.71
CA ARG A 214 31.74 0.48 -27.93
C ARG A 214 30.94 1.73 -27.65
N GLU A 215 31.55 2.89 -27.89
CA GLU A 215 30.88 4.18 -27.88
C GLU A 215 30.66 4.63 -29.33
N TRP A 216 29.50 5.20 -29.60
CA TRP A 216 29.24 5.85 -30.88
C TRP A 216 28.25 7.00 -30.71
N GLN A 217 28.23 7.87 -31.70
CA GLN A 217 27.32 8.99 -31.77
C GLN A 217 26.41 8.78 -32.97
N GLN A 218 25.11 8.94 -32.74
CA GLN A 218 24.13 9.01 -33.80
C GLN A 218 23.68 10.47 -33.93
N GLU A 219 23.42 10.95 -35.13
CA GLU A 219 22.62 12.17 -35.25
C GLU A 219 21.27 11.90 -34.60
N ILE A 220 20.82 12.79 -33.70
CA ILE A 220 19.50 12.71 -33.07
C ILE A 220 18.47 12.75 -34.19
N ARG A 221 18.04 11.57 -34.64
CA ARG A 221 16.86 11.45 -35.49
C ARG A 221 15.70 11.39 -34.51
N PRO A 222 14.82 12.40 -34.51
CA PRO A 222 13.71 12.41 -33.59
C PRO A 222 12.85 11.18 -33.91
N HIS A 223 12.73 10.24 -32.96
CA HIS A 223 11.72 9.17 -32.88
C HIS A 223 12.00 7.74 -33.40
N SER A 224 13.21 7.32 -33.78
CA SER A 224 13.35 6.00 -34.44
C SER A 224 13.61 4.77 -33.56
N HIS A 225 13.94 4.90 -32.27
CA HIS A 225 14.36 3.73 -31.47
C HIS A 225 13.21 2.80 -31.04
N GLN A 226 11.99 3.32 -30.92
CA GLN A 226 10.77 2.53 -30.79
C GLN A 226 9.61 3.25 -31.47
N SER A 227 9.46 3.06 -32.77
CA SER A 227 8.13 3.12 -33.35
C SER A 227 7.37 1.85 -32.93
N GLN A 228 6.05 1.93 -32.77
CA GLN A 228 5.23 0.72 -32.64
C GLN A 228 5.42 -0.22 -33.85
N THR A 229 5.84 0.32 -34.99
CA THR A 229 5.91 -0.40 -36.27
C THR A 229 7.33 -0.81 -36.70
N GLU A 230 8.38 -0.27 -36.08
CA GLU A 230 9.77 -0.56 -36.48
C GLU A 230 10.81 -0.29 -35.38
N SER A 231 11.95 -0.98 -35.51
CA SER A 231 13.17 -0.74 -34.73
C SER A 231 14.33 -0.39 -35.64
N ALA A 232 15.10 0.64 -35.27
CA ALA A 232 16.37 0.97 -35.92
C ALA A 232 17.57 0.35 -35.17
N PHE A 233 18.55 -0.12 -35.92
CA PHE A 233 19.78 -0.74 -35.43
C PHE A 233 21.00 -0.07 -36.04
N TYR A 234 22.08 0.03 -35.27
CA TYR A 234 23.31 0.64 -35.72
C TYR A 234 24.51 -0.21 -35.29
N SER A 235 25.06 -0.95 -36.24
CA SER A 235 26.17 -1.88 -36.04
C SER A 235 25.95 -2.82 -34.84
N THR A 236 24.70 -3.26 -34.69
CA THR A 236 24.22 -4.15 -33.63
C THR A 236 24.52 -5.60 -33.99
N PRO A 237 25.02 -6.46 -33.09
CA PRO A 237 25.25 -7.87 -33.39
C PRO A 237 23.98 -8.56 -33.90
N ALA A 238 24.10 -9.37 -34.95
CA ALA A 238 22.96 -10.04 -35.56
C ALA A 238 22.18 -10.91 -34.56
N GLU A 239 22.85 -11.49 -33.55
CA GLU A 239 22.15 -12.23 -32.48
C GLU A 239 21.08 -11.40 -31.77
N VAL A 240 21.37 -10.12 -31.50
CA VAL A 240 20.45 -9.20 -30.82
C VAL A 240 19.31 -8.82 -31.75
N VAL A 241 19.61 -8.61 -33.03
CA VAL A 241 18.60 -8.28 -34.05
C VAL A 241 17.63 -9.45 -34.24
N PHE A 242 18.13 -10.67 -34.41
CA PHE A 242 17.31 -11.87 -34.52
C PHE A 242 16.50 -12.08 -33.25
N GLN A 243 17.10 -11.93 -32.07
CA GLN A 243 16.36 -12.04 -30.81
C GLN A 243 15.22 -11.01 -30.72
N LYS A 244 15.41 -9.79 -31.24
CA LYS A 244 14.33 -8.79 -31.28
C LYS A 244 13.20 -9.22 -32.21
N ILE A 245 13.52 -9.84 -33.35
CA ILE A 245 12.52 -10.44 -34.26
C ILE A 245 11.80 -11.62 -33.58
N GLU A 246 12.53 -12.52 -32.92
CA GLU A 246 11.93 -13.62 -32.13
C GLU A 246 10.95 -13.09 -31.08
N ASN A 247 11.36 -12.08 -30.32
CA ASN A 247 10.54 -11.43 -29.30
C ASN A 247 9.31 -10.75 -29.90
N GLN A 248 9.43 -10.14 -31.07
CA GLN A 248 8.32 -9.44 -31.72
C GLN A 248 7.30 -10.40 -32.35
N PHE A 249 7.73 -11.49 -32.99
CA PHE A 249 6.85 -12.36 -33.76
C PHE A 249 6.54 -13.71 -33.09
N GLY A 250 7.18 -14.03 -31.96
CA GLY A 250 6.98 -15.31 -31.27
C GLY A 250 7.51 -16.51 -32.07
N VAL A 251 8.58 -16.29 -32.83
CA VAL A 251 9.29 -17.29 -33.63
C VAL A 251 10.62 -17.65 -32.98
N SER A 252 11.22 -18.75 -33.43
CA SER A 252 12.58 -19.14 -33.08
C SER A 252 13.43 -19.13 -34.34
N ILE A 253 14.57 -18.45 -34.30
CA ILE A 253 15.48 -18.27 -35.41
C ILE A 253 16.80 -18.97 -35.08
N THR A 254 17.17 -19.95 -35.90
CA THR A 254 18.48 -20.60 -35.84
C THR A 254 19.37 -20.05 -36.94
N TYR A 255 20.64 -19.79 -36.63
CA TYR A 255 21.62 -19.22 -37.55
C TYR A 255 23.02 -19.77 -37.24
N PRO A 256 23.96 -19.77 -38.20
CA PRO A 256 25.33 -20.20 -37.97
C PRO A 256 26.04 -19.32 -36.95
N ASP A 257 26.94 -19.91 -36.16
CA ASP A 257 27.71 -19.16 -35.15
C ASP A 257 28.55 -18.02 -35.76
N ALA A 258 28.99 -18.17 -37.01
CA ALA A 258 29.71 -17.13 -37.76
C ALA A 258 28.88 -15.86 -38.00
N VAL A 259 27.54 -15.95 -37.93
CA VAL A 259 26.63 -14.80 -38.10
C VAL A 259 26.45 -14.04 -36.80
N ARG A 260 26.56 -14.72 -35.66
CA ARG A 260 26.21 -14.21 -34.32
C ARG A 260 26.70 -12.79 -34.03
N SER A 261 27.98 -12.53 -34.32
CA SER A 261 28.65 -11.24 -34.05
C SER A 261 28.70 -10.30 -35.25
N LYS A 262 28.17 -10.68 -36.44
CA LYS A 262 28.11 -9.79 -37.60
C LYS A 262 27.26 -8.56 -37.25
N GLY A 263 27.80 -7.37 -37.49
CA GLY A 263 27.10 -6.12 -37.21
C GLY A 263 26.05 -5.82 -38.26
N PHE A 264 24.84 -5.46 -37.83
CA PHE A 264 23.74 -5.03 -38.68
C PHE A 264 23.42 -3.56 -38.44
N THR A 265 23.21 -2.82 -39.54
CA THR A 265 22.73 -1.44 -39.53
C THR A 265 21.54 -1.35 -40.46
N GLY A 266 20.40 -0.90 -39.96
CA GLY A 266 19.17 -0.82 -40.73
C GLY A 266 17.94 -0.74 -39.84
N ALA A 267 16.77 -0.69 -40.47
CA ALA A 267 15.48 -0.74 -39.78
C ALA A 267 14.82 -2.11 -39.99
N VAL A 268 14.12 -2.59 -38.97
CA VAL A 268 13.37 -3.85 -39.01
C VAL A 268 11.92 -3.58 -38.66
N SER A 269 11.01 -4.04 -39.52
CA SER A 269 9.57 -3.92 -39.34
C SER A 269 9.07 -4.83 -38.22
N HIS A 270 8.09 -4.34 -37.45
CA HIS A 270 7.34 -5.10 -36.45
C HIS A 270 6.02 -5.67 -37.00
N THR A 271 5.64 -5.33 -38.22
CA THR A 271 4.32 -5.65 -38.79
C THR A 271 4.34 -6.88 -39.71
N ASP A 272 5.49 -7.19 -40.29
CA ASP A 272 5.63 -8.26 -41.28
C ASP A 272 6.95 -9.00 -41.06
N LEU A 273 6.86 -10.27 -40.67
CA LEU A 273 8.00 -11.13 -40.38
C LEU A 273 8.88 -11.35 -41.61
N ASN A 274 8.30 -11.49 -42.80
CA ASN A 274 9.09 -11.70 -44.01
C ASN A 274 9.89 -10.45 -44.35
N LYS A 275 9.28 -9.26 -44.25
CA LYS A 275 10.02 -8.01 -44.44
C LYS A 275 11.11 -7.82 -43.39
N ALA A 276 10.82 -8.17 -42.13
CA ALA A 276 11.80 -8.12 -41.05
C ALA A 276 13.02 -9.02 -41.36
N MET A 277 12.78 -10.27 -41.72
CA MET A 277 13.84 -11.23 -42.07
C MET A 277 14.61 -10.79 -43.31
N GLN A 278 13.94 -10.36 -44.39
CA GLN A 278 14.60 -9.86 -45.60
C GLN A 278 15.49 -8.66 -45.32
N SER A 279 15.03 -7.73 -44.47
CA SER A 279 15.79 -6.51 -44.13
C SER A 279 17.11 -6.83 -43.44
N VAL A 280 17.19 -7.94 -42.71
CA VAL A 280 18.41 -8.36 -41.99
C VAL A 280 19.24 -9.33 -42.82
N CYS A 281 18.62 -10.32 -43.46
CA CYS A 281 19.31 -11.38 -44.17
C CYS A 281 19.97 -10.89 -45.47
N LEU A 282 19.27 -10.09 -46.29
CA LEU A 282 19.80 -9.66 -47.60
C LEU A 282 21.10 -8.85 -47.47
N PRO A 283 21.22 -7.83 -46.60
CA PRO A 283 22.46 -7.06 -46.48
C PRO A 283 23.62 -7.85 -45.86
N LEU A 284 23.33 -8.95 -45.15
CA LEU A 284 24.33 -9.82 -44.53
C LEU A 284 24.75 -11.00 -45.42
N GLY A 285 24.20 -11.11 -46.64
CA GLY A 285 24.45 -12.24 -47.55
C GLY A 285 23.90 -13.56 -46.99
N LEU A 286 22.73 -13.50 -46.35
CA LEU A 286 22.08 -14.65 -45.73
C LEU A 286 20.78 -14.96 -46.45
N THR A 287 20.42 -16.24 -46.43
CA THR A 287 19.11 -16.75 -46.85
C THR A 287 18.36 -17.29 -45.63
N TYR A 288 17.05 -17.45 -45.74
CA TYR A 288 16.26 -18.02 -44.65
C TYR A 288 15.09 -18.86 -45.18
N THR A 289 14.74 -19.91 -44.44
CA THR A 289 13.62 -20.79 -44.75
C THR A 289 12.75 -21.03 -43.51
N LEU A 290 11.46 -21.26 -43.73
CA LEU A 290 10.52 -21.61 -42.66
C LEU A 290 10.60 -23.11 -42.38
N SER A 291 11.25 -23.49 -41.27
CA SER A 291 11.39 -24.88 -40.83
C SER A 291 10.27 -25.31 -39.86
N GLY A 292 9.01 -25.07 -40.24
CA GLY A 292 7.81 -25.41 -39.46
C GLY A 292 6.96 -24.19 -39.08
N ARG A 293 6.02 -24.36 -38.13
CA ARG A 293 5.04 -23.30 -37.80
C ARG A 293 5.67 -22.00 -37.26
N ASN A 294 6.68 -22.10 -36.38
CA ASN A 294 7.31 -20.95 -35.71
C ASN A 294 8.84 -21.05 -35.68
N LYS A 295 9.44 -21.74 -36.65
CA LYS A 295 10.90 -21.92 -36.72
C LYS A 295 11.42 -21.37 -38.04
N ILE A 296 12.47 -20.59 -37.97
CA ILE A 296 13.18 -20.05 -39.12
C ILE A 296 14.62 -20.54 -39.04
N GLU A 297 15.10 -21.08 -40.14
CA GLU A 297 16.49 -21.45 -40.31
C GLU A 297 17.14 -20.45 -41.26
N VAL A 298 18.16 -19.76 -40.77
CA VAL A 298 18.99 -18.83 -41.54
C VAL A 298 20.27 -19.56 -41.92
N THR A 299 20.69 -19.39 -43.18
CA THR A 299 21.89 -20.00 -43.75
C THR A 299 22.72 -18.93 -44.47
N ASP A 300 24.03 -19.12 -44.55
CA ASP A 300 24.84 -18.33 -45.48
C ASP A 300 24.43 -18.71 -46.92
N GLU A 301 24.52 -17.74 -47.84
CA GLU A 301 24.30 -17.96 -49.28
C GLU A 301 25.41 -18.80 -49.93
#